data_AF-A0AAW7VPD0-F1
#
_entry.id   AF-A0AAW7VPD0-F1
#
_cell.length_a   1.000
_cell.length_b   1.000
_cell.length_c   1.000
_cell.angle_alpha   90.00
_cell.angle_beta   90.00
_cell.angle_gamma   90.00
#
_symmetry.space_group_name_H-M   'P 1'
#
loop_
_entity.id
_entity.type
_entity.pdbx_description
1 polymer ?
#
loop_
_entity_poly.entity_id
_entity_poly.type
_entity_poly.pdbx_seq_one_letter_code
_entity_poly.pdbx_strand_id
1 'polypeptide(L)'
;MQTFLPFADFRESAAALDTSRLGKQRVEALQVLRALVIPEYGWQNHPAVRMWMGHVPALTMYGLAMVDEWVKRGHPDNTRDNIAEFAPQAAHPDYAAKIPMPWWLGEEELHLSHRSKLAGKDPKHYRELFPGIEERLDYVWPEPRHEFHPEDPEEDRLWIVRAPVGELRPEQLETVSLPPHGKARPVASPDEYQFVYEEEKSRRNLGAPKKRPVQREKKPTRKRAAQDQAFSTLPGKTEVAVPFDGGQTFAVGLIQGRPITVEGRFARNFQVTSVIKRSDFDYPALLQDPRVFFPVPAPAQ
;
A
#
# COMPACT_ATOMS: atom_id res chain seq x y z
N MET A 1 3.92 7.66 8.98
CA MET A 1 4.74 6.87 8.06
C MET A 1 6.20 7.25 8.29
N GLN A 2 6.99 6.42 8.97
CA GLN A 2 8.45 6.59 9.08
C GLN A 2 9.10 5.21 9.11
N THR A 3 10.43 5.15 8.89
CA THR A 3 11.20 3.93 9.17
C THR A 3 12.11 4.13 10.37
N PHE A 4 12.36 3.07 11.15
CA PHE A 4 13.30 3.09 12.26
C PHE A 4 14.50 2.18 11.98
N LEU A 5 15.69 2.79 11.87
CA LEU A 5 16.95 2.12 11.59
C LEU A 5 17.99 2.49 12.67
N PRO A 6 17.79 2.06 13.94
CA PRO A 6 18.81 2.29 14.97
C PRO A 6 20.13 1.55 14.69
N PHE A 7 20.13 0.53 13.83
CA PHE A 7 21.31 -0.24 13.46
C PHE A 7 21.37 -0.47 11.95
N ALA A 8 22.56 -0.78 11.44
CA ALA A 8 22.76 -1.09 10.03
C ALA A 8 22.11 -2.43 9.63
N ASP A 9 22.06 -3.39 10.56
CA ASP A 9 21.36 -4.64 10.35
C ASP A 9 19.85 -4.50 10.60
N PHE A 10 19.04 -4.98 9.67
CA PHE A 10 17.57 -4.86 9.77
C PHE A 10 16.98 -5.75 10.87
N ARG A 11 17.57 -6.91 11.16
CA ARG A 11 17.10 -7.81 12.22
C ARG A 11 17.44 -7.24 13.59
N GLU A 12 18.64 -6.68 13.74
CA GLU A 12 19.05 -5.95 14.94
C GLU A 12 18.15 -4.73 15.18
N SER A 13 17.88 -3.96 14.11
CA SER A 13 16.93 -2.85 14.15
C SER A 13 15.54 -3.30 14.61
N ALA A 14 15.01 -4.42 14.07
CA ALA A 14 13.71 -4.95 14.47
C ALA A 14 13.69 -5.40 15.94
N ALA A 15 14.73 -6.11 16.38
CA ALA A 15 14.86 -6.63 17.74
C ALA A 15 14.89 -5.50 18.79
N ALA A 16 15.53 -4.37 18.46
CA ALA A 16 15.64 -3.23 19.35
C ALA A 16 14.30 -2.49 19.59
N LEU A 17 13.36 -2.57 18.65
CA LEU A 17 12.09 -1.85 18.77
C LEU A 17 11.20 -2.41 19.88
N ASP A 18 10.56 -1.52 20.62
CA ASP A 18 9.41 -1.87 21.45
C ASP A 18 8.25 -2.42 20.59
N THR A 19 7.37 -3.20 21.21
CA THR A 19 6.27 -3.88 20.52
C THR A 19 5.35 -2.92 19.76
N SER A 20 5.06 -1.73 20.29
CA SER A 20 4.17 -0.77 19.62
C SER A 20 4.78 -0.25 18.32
N ARG A 21 6.07 0.12 18.35
CA ARG A 21 6.78 0.62 17.17
C ARG A 21 7.05 -0.49 16.16
N LEU A 22 7.44 -1.68 16.60
CA LEU A 22 7.60 -2.85 15.74
C LEU A 22 6.31 -3.18 14.97
N GLY A 23 5.18 -3.21 15.69
CA GLY A 23 3.87 -3.45 15.08
C GLY A 23 3.52 -2.42 14.00
N LYS A 24 3.84 -1.14 14.23
CA LYS A 24 3.65 -0.06 13.24
C LYS A 24 4.62 -0.17 12.06
N GLN A 25 5.87 -0.58 12.28
CA GLN A 25 6.89 -0.64 11.23
C GLN A 25 6.54 -1.61 10.09
N ARG A 26 5.83 -2.71 10.37
CA ARG A 26 5.31 -3.60 9.30
C ARG A 26 4.39 -2.86 8.33
N VAL A 27 3.43 -2.10 8.89
CA VAL A 27 2.46 -1.34 8.11
C VAL A 27 3.11 -0.13 7.42
N GLU A 28 3.98 0.60 8.12
CA GLU A 28 4.66 1.76 7.55
C GLU A 28 5.66 1.36 6.45
N ALA A 29 6.36 0.23 6.58
CA ALA A 29 7.21 -0.30 5.51
C ALA A 29 6.40 -0.62 4.25
N LEU A 30 5.25 -1.29 4.40
CA LEU A 30 4.34 -1.56 3.29
C LEU A 30 3.80 -0.27 2.64
N GLN A 31 3.52 0.76 3.44
CA GLN A 31 3.11 2.07 2.92
C GLN A 31 4.23 2.75 2.13
N VAL A 32 5.49 2.68 2.57
CA VAL A 32 6.63 3.23 1.84
C VAL A 32 6.83 2.45 0.52
N LEU A 33 6.73 1.12 0.54
CA LEU A 33 6.80 0.29 -0.68
C LEU A 33 5.73 0.71 -1.70
N ARG A 34 4.48 0.86 -1.25
CA ARG A 34 3.38 1.35 -2.08
C ARG A 34 3.63 2.76 -2.61
N ALA A 35 4.16 3.66 -1.79
CA ALA A 35 4.49 5.02 -2.22
C ALA A 35 5.59 5.06 -3.30
N LEU A 36 6.56 4.15 -3.22
CA LEU A 36 7.65 4.05 -4.19
C LEU A 36 7.19 3.49 -5.55
N VAL A 37 6.21 2.60 -5.55
CA VAL A 37 5.88 1.75 -6.71
C VAL A 37 4.54 2.07 -7.35
N ILE A 38 3.53 2.46 -6.56
CA ILE A 38 2.17 2.66 -7.06
C ILE A 38 1.97 4.11 -7.49
N PRO A 39 1.57 4.35 -8.76
CA PRO A 39 1.29 5.69 -9.26
C PRO A 39 0.23 6.39 -8.41
N GLU A 40 0.38 7.70 -8.23
CA GLU A 40 -0.55 8.54 -7.48
C GLU A 40 -0.80 8.17 -6.01
N TYR A 41 -0.04 7.22 -5.43
CA TYR A 41 -0.16 6.85 -4.03
C TYR A 41 0.21 8.02 -3.11
N GLY A 42 -0.36 8.05 -1.91
CA GLY A 42 -0.08 9.11 -0.95
C GLY A 42 1.39 9.10 -0.48
N TRP A 43 1.87 10.24 0.00
CA TRP A 43 3.16 10.37 0.71
C TRP A 43 4.42 10.20 -0.14
N GLN A 44 4.33 10.24 -1.47
CA GLN A 44 5.49 10.14 -2.38
C GLN A 44 6.61 11.15 -2.09
N ASN A 45 6.27 12.33 -1.57
CA ASN A 45 7.23 13.37 -1.20
C ASN A 45 7.72 13.29 0.25
N HIS A 46 7.34 12.24 1.00
CA HIS A 46 7.73 12.10 2.40
C HIS A 46 9.24 11.79 2.50
N PRO A 47 9.99 12.39 3.46
CA PRO A 47 11.45 12.20 3.56
C PRO A 47 11.88 10.72 3.65
N ALA A 48 11.17 9.90 4.44
CA ALA A 48 11.45 8.47 4.50
C ALA A 48 11.21 7.77 3.14
N VAL A 49 10.20 8.17 2.36
CA VAL A 49 9.98 7.60 1.01
C VAL A 49 11.11 7.98 0.08
N ARG A 50 11.48 9.27 0.07
CA ARG A 50 12.60 9.78 -0.72
C ARG A 50 13.91 9.05 -0.40
N MET A 51 14.24 8.84 0.87
CA MET A 51 15.43 8.10 1.31
C MET A 51 15.51 6.68 0.71
N TRP A 52 14.36 6.00 0.56
CA TRP A 52 14.29 4.63 0.03
C TRP A 52 14.14 4.55 -1.50
N MET A 53 14.08 5.67 -2.24
CA MET A 53 13.99 5.66 -3.71
C MET A 53 15.18 4.92 -4.34
N GLY A 54 14.89 4.01 -5.27
CA GLY A 54 15.89 3.14 -5.89
C GLY A 54 16.26 1.89 -5.08
N HIS A 55 15.67 1.69 -3.89
CA HIS A 55 16.02 0.61 -2.97
C HIS A 55 14.83 -0.27 -2.54
N VAL A 56 13.84 -0.48 -3.43
CA VAL A 56 12.65 -1.30 -3.16
C VAL A 56 12.99 -2.71 -2.61
N PRO A 57 13.96 -3.46 -3.17
CA PRO A 57 14.30 -4.77 -2.61
C PRO A 57 14.89 -4.71 -1.19
N ALA A 58 15.73 -3.71 -0.88
CA ALA A 58 16.28 -3.54 0.46
C ALA A 58 15.20 -3.13 1.48
N LEU A 59 14.27 -2.25 1.09
CA LEU A 59 13.11 -1.92 1.93
C LEU A 59 12.20 -3.14 2.14
N THR A 60 12.09 -4.03 1.14
CA THR A 60 11.35 -5.29 1.29
C THR A 60 12.02 -6.17 2.34
N MET A 61 13.36 -6.30 2.33
CA MET A 61 14.10 -7.00 3.38
C MET A 61 13.89 -6.37 4.77
N TYR A 62 13.89 -5.04 4.85
CA TYR A 62 13.57 -4.31 6.08
C TYR A 62 12.17 -4.68 6.61
N GLY A 63 11.15 -4.59 5.75
CA GLY A 63 9.77 -4.95 6.11
C GLY A 63 9.65 -6.40 6.59
N LEU A 64 10.29 -7.34 5.88
CA LEU A 64 10.31 -8.75 6.26
C LEU A 64 11.02 -8.99 7.60
N ALA A 65 12.09 -8.27 7.91
CA ALA A 65 12.75 -8.36 9.22
C ALA A 65 11.83 -7.90 10.37
N MET A 66 11.03 -6.85 10.15
CA MET A 66 10.03 -6.39 11.12
C MET A 66 8.91 -7.41 11.32
N VAL A 67 8.48 -8.05 10.22
CA VAL A 67 7.49 -9.15 10.27
C VAL A 67 8.04 -10.36 11.04
N ASP A 68 9.27 -10.77 10.74
CA ASP A 68 9.91 -11.93 11.38
C ASP A 68 10.01 -11.75 12.90
N GLU A 69 10.48 -10.59 13.35
CA GLU A 69 10.57 -10.29 14.79
C GLU A 69 9.18 -10.16 15.44
N TRP A 70 8.19 -9.61 14.74
CA TRP A 70 6.81 -9.53 15.23
C TRP A 70 6.18 -10.91 15.44
N VAL A 71 6.34 -11.81 14.47
CA VAL A 71 5.85 -13.19 14.55
C VAL A 71 6.62 -13.97 15.62
N LYS A 72 7.93 -13.78 15.70
CA LYS A 72 8.78 -14.39 16.75
C LYS A 72 8.34 -14.00 18.16
N ARG A 73 7.78 -12.80 18.36
CA ARG A 73 7.18 -12.34 19.63
C ARG A 73 5.78 -12.93 19.89
N GLY A 74 5.27 -13.79 19.01
CA GLY A 74 3.99 -14.48 19.17
C GLY A 74 2.79 -13.69 18.68
N HIS A 75 2.99 -12.67 17.85
CA HIS A 75 1.89 -11.87 17.31
C HIS A 75 1.51 -12.30 15.88
N PRO A 76 0.20 -12.29 15.53
CA PRO A 76 -0.23 -12.62 14.17
C PRO A 76 0.17 -11.54 13.17
N ASP A 77 0.49 -11.96 11.94
CA ASP A 77 0.83 -11.08 10.83
C ASP A 77 -0.09 -11.29 9.62
N ASN A 78 -0.35 -10.20 8.89
CA ASN A 78 -1.10 -10.16 7.64
C ASN A 78 -0.44 -9.24 6.60
N THR A 79 0.84 -8.88 6.81
CA THR A 79 1.56 -7.93 5.94
C THR A 79 2.65 -8.61 5.12
N ARG A 80 3.12 -9.79 5.52
CA ARG A 80 4.22 -10.52 4.89
C ARG A 80 4.06 -10.70 3.40
N ASP A 81 2.92 -11.24 2.99
CA ASP A 81 2.66 -11.58 1.58
C ASP A 81 2.59 -10.30 0.74
N ASN A 82 1.88 -9.29 1.24
CA ASN A 82 1.81 -7.97 0.62
C ASN A 82 3.20 -7.30 0.50
N ILE A 83 4.08 -7.44 1.48
CA ILE A 83 5.46 -6.90 1.44
C ILE A 83 6.30 -7.69 0.42
N ALA A 84 6.23 -9.02 0.45
CA ALA A 84 7.04 -9.89 -0.40
C ALA A 84 6.78 -9.69 -1.90
N GLU A 85 5.55 -9.33 -2.29
CA GLU A 85 5.20 -9.04 -3.69
C GLU A 85 6.04 -7.93 -4.34
N PHE A 86 6.55 -6.97 -3.56
CA PHE A 86 7.33 -5.85 -4.11
C PHE A 86 8.73 -6.26 -4.58
N ALA A 87 9.30 -7.30 -3.99
CA ALA A 87 10.58 -7.88 -4.39
C ALA A 87 10.66 -9.34 -3.91
N PRO A 88 10.08 -10.31 -4.65
CA PRO A 88 10.09 -11.72 -4.25
C PRO A 88 11.49 -12.28 -4.00
N GLN A 89 12.49 -11.78 -4.74
CA GLN A 89 13.90 -12.11 -4.58
C GLN A 89 14.47 -11.73 -3.19
N ALA A 90 13.88 -10.74 -2.51
CA ALA A 90 14.29 -10.35 -1.16
C ALA A 90 13.89 -11.39 -0.09
N ALA A 91 12.89 -12.22 -0.38
CA ALA A 91 12.47 -13.29 0.51
C ALA A 91 13.29 -14.58 0.35
N HIS A 92 14.14 -14.69 -0.69
CA HIS A 92 14.93 -15.87 -0.98
C HIS A 92 16.40 -15.70 -0.55
N PRO A 93 16.94 -16.53 0.35
CA PRO A 93 18.28 -16.35 0.93
C PRO A 93 19.41 -16.12 -0.10
N ASP A 94 19.44 -16.92 -1.16
CA ASP A 94 20.48 -16.86 -2.20
C ASP A 94 20.48 -15.58 -3.04
N TYR A 95 19.32 -14.90 -3.10
CA TYR A 95 19.17 -13.64 -3.83
C TYR A 95 19.27 -12.44 -2.90
N ALA A 96 18.83 -12.56 -1.64
CA ALA A 96 18.92 -11.52 -0.64
C ALA A 96 20.36 -11.00 -0.45
N ALA A 97 21.35 -11.89 -0.46
CA ALA A 97 22.76 -11.52 -0.34
C ALA A 97 23.30 -10.70 -1.53
N LYS A 98 22.61 -10.72 -2.68
CA LYS A 98 22.99 -9.99 -3.89
C LYS A 98 22.27 -8.65 -4.04
N ILE A 99 21.33 -8.33 -3.14
CA ILE A 99 20.58 -7.07 -3.18
C ILE A 99 21.51 -5.92 -2.82
N PRO A 100 21.66 -4.90 -3.70
CA PRO A 100 22.42 -3.70 -3.36
C PRO A 100 21.77 -2.94 -2.20
N MET A 101 22.53 -2.73 -1.14
CA MET A 101 22.07 -1.95 0.01
C MET A 101 22.13 -0.45 -0.28
N PRO A 102 21.27 0.37 0.36
CA PRO A 102 21.38 1.81 0.29
C PRO A 102 22.75 2.30 0.77
N TRP A 103 23.31 3.29 0.07
CA TRP A 103 24.66 3.81 0.39
C TRP A 103 24.75 4.45 1.77
N TRP A 104 23.61 4.90 2.31
CA TRP A 104 23.51 5.51 3.62
C TRP A 104 23.34 4.49 4.76
N LEU A 105 23.12 3.22 4.45
CA LEU A 105 22.96 2.19 5.47
C LEU A 105 24.34 1.85 6.05
N GLY A 106 24.50 2.06 7.36
CA GLY A 106 25.79 2.00 8.03
C GLY A 106 26.38 3.37 8.37
N GLU A 107 25.81 4.46 7.85
CA GLU A 107 26.22 5.82 8.22
C GLU A 107 25.78 6.13 9.65
N GLU A 108 26.74 6.40 10.54
CA GLU A 108 26.46 6.50 11.97
C GLU A 108 25.54 7.69 12.30
N GLU A 109 25.60 8.79 11.55
CA GLU A 109 24.73 9.95 11.75
C GLU A 109 23.24 9.60 11.57
N LEU A 110 22.94 8.79 10.54
CA LEU A 110 21.60 8.25 10.32
C LEU A 110 21.18 7.44 11.54
N HIS A 111 21.97 6.43 11.92
CA HIS A 111 21.61 5.52 13.01
C HIS A 111 21.46 6.24 14.35
N LEU A 112 22.35 7.18 14.67
CA LEU A 112 22.27 8.01 15.87
C LEU A 112 21.00 8.86 15.91
N SER A 113 20.61 9.49 14.80
CA SER A 113 19.38 10.28 14.75
C SER A 113 18.13 9.41 15.01
N HIS A 114 18.11 8.18 14.48
CA HIS A 114 17.00 7.24 14.74
C HIS A 114 17.00 6.74 16.19
N ARG A 115 18.17 6.40 16.77
CA ARG A 115 18.30 6.02 18.19
C ARG A 115 17.81 7.15 19.11
N SER A 116 18.22 8.39 18.82
CA SER A 116 17.79 9.60 19.54
C SER A 116 16.27 9.76 19.54
N LYS A 117 15.64 9.67 18.36
CA LYS A 117 14.20 9.81 18.22
C LYS A 117 13.41 8.65 18.84
N LEU A 118 13.99 7.45 18.92
CA LEU A 118 13.42 6.31 19.66
C LEU A 118 13.51 6.53 21.17
N ALA A 119 14.67 7.00 21.67
CA ALA A 119 14.86 7.32 23.08
C ALA A 119 13.86 8.35 23.60
N GLY A 120 13.63 9.44 22.87
CA GLY A 120 12.62 10.43 23.24
C GLY A 120 11.17 9.91 23.16
N LYS A 121 10.96 8.79 22.47
CA LYS A 121 9.66 8.17 22.21
C LYS A 121 9.26 7.18 23.32
N ASP A 122 10.20 6.41 23.84
CA ASP A 122 10.03 5.60 25.05
C ASP A 122 11.35 5.53 25.85
N PRO A 123 11.60 6.51 26.73
CA PRO A 123 12.85 6.59 27.46
C PRO A 123 13.13 5.39 28.37
N LYS A 124 12.10 4.65 28.80
CA LYS A 124 12.31 3.49 29.68
C LYS A 124 12.85 2.31 28.88
N HIS A 125 12.24 2.01 27.73
CA HIS A 125 12.66 0.90 26.87
C HIS A 125 14.05 1.14 26.27
N TYR A 126 14.31 2.35 25.77
CA TYR A 126 15.51 2.61 24.96
C TYR A 126 16.74 3.06 25.75
N ARG A 127 16.62 3.49 27.02
CA ARG A 127 17.78 3.91 27.82
C ARG A 127 18.79 2.79 28.07
N GLU A 128 18.30 1.57 28.24
CA GLU A 128 19.17 0.39 28.41
C GLU A 128 19.86 0.00 27.11
N LEU A 129 19.20 0.21 25.97
CA LEU A 129 19.73 -0.11 24.64
C LEU A 129 20.72 0.94 24.12
N PHE A 130 20.49 2.23 24.43
CA PHE A 130 21.28 3.37 23.95
C PHE A 130 21.81 4.21 25.13
N PRO A 131 22.75 3.69 25.93
CA PRO A 131 23.25 4.40 27.10
C PRO A 131 23.93 5.71 26.70
N GLY A 132 23.50 6.82 27.32
CA GLY A 132 24.08 8.15 27.10
C GLY A 132 23.69 8.82 25.78
N ILE A 133 22.68 8.30 25.05
CA ILE A 133 22.23 8.92 23.80
C ILE A 133 21.64 10.31 24.05
N GLU A 134 21.97 11.25 23.18
CA GLU A 134 21.31 12.55 23.15
C GLU A 134 19.86 12.37 22.65
N GLU A 135 18.86 12.77 23.43
CA GLU A 135 17.44 12.49 23.15
C GLU A 135 16.75 13.50 22.19
N ARG A 136 17.49 14.47 21.64
CA ARG A 136 16.91 15.63 20.91
C ARG A 136 17.55 15.92 19.56
N LEU A 137 18.24 14.95 18.95
CA LEU A 137 18.73 15.11 17.58
C LEU A 137 17.56 15.16 16.60
N ASP A 138 17.71 15.91 15.50
CA ASP A 138 16.79 15.87 14.38
C ASP A 138 16.97 14.62 13.54
N TYR A 139 15.91 14.17 12.87
CA TYR A 139 16.03 13.02 11.98
C TYR A 139 16.95 13.37 10.81
N VAL A 140 17.88 12.48 10.51
CA VAL A 140 18.64 12.52 9.27
C VAL A 140 17.90 11.65 8.26
N TRP A 141 17.49 12.27 7.14
CA TRP A 141 16.90 11.57 6.00
C TRP A 141 17.78 11.83 4.78
N PRO A 142 18.65 10.89 4.39
CA PRO A 142 19.46 10.98 3.19
C PRO A 142 18.58 11.24 1.95
N GLU A 143 18.98 12.21 1.15
CA GLU A 143 18.30 12.48 -0.12
C GLU A 143 18.64 11.40 -1.16
N PRO A 144 17.69 11.06 -2.05
CA PRO A 144 17.93 10.08 -3.09
C PRO A 144 18.95 10.59 -4.10
N ARG A 145 19.73 9.66 -4.68
CA ARG A 145 20.63 10.00 -5.79
C ARG A 145 19.88 10.47 -7.04
N HIS A 146 18.68 9.93 -7.23
CA HIS A 146 17.79 10.25 -8.33
C HIS A 146 16.35 10.17 -7.83
N GLU A 147 15.53 11.15 -8.20
CA GLU A 147 14.11 11.14 -7.89
C GLU A 147 13.36 10.32 -8.94
N PHE A 148 12.56 9.36 -8.48
CA PHE A 148 11.71 8.54 -9.33
C PHE A 148 10.29 8.66 -8.81
N HIS A 149 9.36 8.99 -9.71
CA HIS A 149 7.94 8.99 -9.43
C HIS A 149 7.29 7.87 -10.23
N PRO A 150 6.51 6.97 -9.60
CA PRO A 150 5.83 5.92 -10.33
C PRO A 150 4.72 6.52 -11.20
N GLU A 151 4.68 6.08 -12.45
CA GLU A 151 3.73 6.53 -13.47
C GLU A 151 2.91 5.34 -13.99
N ASP A 152 1.70 5.63 -14.45
CA ASP A 152 0.86 4.62 -15.07
C ASP A 152 1.47 4.18 -16.41
N PRO A 153 1.35 2.89 -16.79
CA PRO A 153 1.83 2.43 -18.09
C PRO A 153 1.10 3.15 -19.24
N GLU A 154 1.87 3.66 -20.19
CA GLU A 154 1.36 4.36 -21.37
C GLU A 154 0.87 3.37 -22.44
N GLU A 155 1.67 2.33 -22.71
CA GLU A 155 1.45 1.29 -23.72
C GLU A 155 1.27 -0.08 -23.07
N ASP A 156 0.76 -1.05 -23.84
CA ASP A 156 0.58 -2.46 -23.43
C ASP A 156 0.01 -2.65 -22.03
N ARG A 157 -1.15 -2.01 -21.79
CA ARG A 157 -1.81 -1.97 -20.48
C ARG A 157 -3.10 -2.76 -20.43
N LEU A 158 -3.34 -3.35 -19.28
CA LEU A 158 -4.59 -3.94 -18.87
C LEU A 158 -5.27 -3.05 -17.83
N TRP A 159 -6.53 -2.69 -18.05
CA TRP A 159 -7.28 -1.87 -17.10
C TRP A 159 -7.90 -2.71 -16.00
N ILE A 160 -7.56 -2.44 -14.75
CA ILE A 160 -8.19 -3.06 -13.59
C ILE A 160 -9.44 -2.28 -13.21
N VAL A 161 -10.56 -2.99 -13.06
CA VAL A 161 -11.86 -2.44 -12.65
C VAL A 161 -12.30 -3.15 -11.36
N ARG A 162 -12.24 -2.48 -10.22
CA ARG A 162 -12.74 -3.02 -8.94
C ARG A 162 -14.26 -2.94 -8.85
N ALA A 163 -14.95 -3.80 -9.61
CA ALA A 163 -16.42 -3.84 -9.66
C ALA A 163 -17.02 -4.59 -8.45
N PRO A 164 -18.25 -4.23 -8.02
CA PRO A 164 -19.02 -5.05 -7.09
C PRO A 164 -19.53 -6.32 -7.78
N VAL A 165 -18.83 -7.44 -7.60
CA VAL A 165 -19.16 -8.72 -8.27
C VAL A 165 -20.08 -9.64 -7.46
N GLY A 166 -20.30 -9.36 -6.17
CA GLY A 166 -21.19 -10.16 -5.31
C GLY A 166 -20.74 -11.61 -5.19
N GLU A 167 -21.66 -12.55 -5.38
CA GLU A 167 -21.42 -14.01 -5.35
C GLU A 167 -21.21 -14.61 -6.76
N LEU A 168 -21.04 -13.76 -7.79
CA LEU A 168 -20.82 -14.23 -9.14
C LEU A 168 -19.49 -14.98 -9.26
N ARG A 169 -19.46 -16.00 -10.13
CA ARG A 169 -18.20 -16.58 -10.60
C ARG A 169 -17.61 -15.72 -11.72
N PRO A 170 -16.27 -15.72 -11.90
CA PRO A 170 -15.60 -14.94 -12.94
C PRO A 170 -16.25 -15.04 -14.33
N GLU A 171 -16.67 -16.24 -14.74
CA GLU A 171 -17.21 -16.51 -16.08
C GLU A 171 -18.66 -16.01 -16.27
N GLN A 172 -19.34 -15.67 -15.18
CA GLN A 172 -20.74 -15.22 -15.20
C GLN A 172 -20.86 -13.69 -15.26
N LEU A 173 -19.74 -12.97 -15.31
CA LEU A 173 -19.73 -11.52 -15.33
C LEU A 173 -20.11 -10.98 -16.70
N GLU A 174 -21.33 -10.47 -16.84
CA GLU A 174 -21.85 -9.91 -18.10
C GLU A 174 -21.82 -8.37 -18.12
N THR A 175 -21.66 -7.73 -16.97
CA THR A 175 -21.63 -6.27 -16.86
C THR A 175 -20.61 -5.81 -15.83
N VAL A 176 -20.01 -4.64 -16.05
CA VAL A 176 -19.05 -4.02 -15.14
C VAL A 176 -19.45 -2.58 -14.81
N SER A 177 -19.32 -2.22 -13.53
CA SER A 177 -19.57 -0.88 -13.03
C SER A 177 -18.57 -0.51 -11.95
N LEU A 178 -18.30 0.78 -11.79
CA LEU A 178 -17.49 1.25 -10.67
C LEU A 178 -18.34 1.32 -9.39
N PRO A 179 -17.75 1.06 -8.22
CA PRO A 179 -18.45 1.13 -6.95
C PRO A 179 -18.90 2.56 -6.65
N PRO A 180 -19.99 2.75 -5.90
CA PRO A 180 -20.48 4.08 -5.57
C PRO A 180 -19.42 4.91 -4.84
N HIS A 181 -19.37 6.21 -5.11
CA HIS A 181 -18.55 7.13 -4.35
C HIS A 181 -19.25 7.50 -3.03
N GLY A 182 -18.47 7.66 -1.95
CA GLY A 182 -18.99 7.80 -0.60
C GLY A 182 -18.81 6.52 0.21
N LYS A 183 -18.77 6.62 1.54
CA LYS A 183 -18.50 5.46 2.40
C LYS A 183 -19.65 4.44 2.32
N ALA A 184 -19.53 3.41 1.49
CA ALA A 184 -20.08 2.12 1.84
C ALA A 184 -19.30 1.60 3.06
N ARG A 185 -19.97 0.90 4.00
CA ARG A 185 -19.24 0.16 5.03
C ARG A 185 -18.28 -0.80 4.32
N PRO A 186 -16.99 -0.89 4.72
CA PRO A 186 -16.13 -1.91 4.18
C PRO A 186 -16.80 -3.26 4.46
N VAL A 187 -17.09 -4.02 3.41
CA VAL A 187 -16.97 -5.48 3.54
C VAL A 187 -15.48 -5.66 3.75
N ALA A 188 -15.08 -6.14 4.92
CA ALA A 188 -13.67 -6.24 5.29
C ALA A 188 -12.93 -7.04 4.21
N SER A 189 -12.16 -6.34 3.36
CA SER A 189 -11.00 -6.96 2.76
C SER A 189 -10.01 -7.17 3.92
N PRO A 190 -9.47 -8.38 4.12
CA PRO A 190 -8.46 -8.65 5.16
C PRO A 190 -7.27 -7.67 5.11
N ASP A 191 -7.04 -7.06 3.95
CA ASP A 191 -5.91 -6.18 3.64
C ASP A 191 -6.20 -4.67 3.78
N GLU A 192 -7.46 -4.26 4.00
CA GLU A 192 -7.79 -2.84 4.10
C GLU A 192 -7.69 -2.35 5.55
N TYR A 193 -6.45 -2.22 6.04
CA TYR A 193 -6.18 -1.58 7.33
C TYR A 193 -6.52 -0.08 7.24
N GLN A 194 -7.72 0.27 7.71
CA GLN A 194 -8.25 1.62 7.63
C GLN A 194 -7.59 2.53 8.68
N PHE A 195 -6.95 3.61 8.22
CA PHE A 195 -6.23 4.60 9.03
C PHE A 195 -7.09 5.18 10.17
N VAL A 196 -6.70 4.92 11.42
CA VAL A 196 -7.11 5.71 12.59
C VAL A 196 -5.91 6.52 13.05
N TYR A 197 -5.96 7.84 12.83
CA TYR A 197 -5.09 8.77 13.55
C TYR A 197 -5.56 8.75 15.02
N GLU A 198 -4.81 8.08 15.91
CA GLU A 198 -4.81 8.48 17.31
C GLU A 198 -3.98 9.76 17.41
N GLU A 199 -4.62 10.89 17.12
CA GLU A 199 -4.19 12.13 17.76
C GLU A 199 -4.55 11.98 19.24
N GLU A 200 -3.55 12.02 20.13
CA GLU A 200 -3.75 12.26 21.56
C GLU A 200 -4.39 13.64 21.75
N LYS A 201 -5.70 13.71 21.59
CA LYS A 201 -6.48 14.92 21.85
C LYS A 201 -6.89 14.93 23.32
N SER A 202 -6.32 15.93 23.99
CA SER A 202 -6.64 16.42 25.32
C SER A 202 -8.11 16.31 25.71
N ARG A 203 -8.32 15.93 26.98
CA ARG A 203 -9.60 15.94 27.70
C ARG A 203 -10.38 17.23 27.39
N ARG A 204 -11.49 17.14 26.66
CA ARG A 204 -12.46 18.24 26.52
C ARG A 204 -13.82 17.82 27.08
N ASN A 205 -14.39 18.76 27.82
CA ASN A 205 -15.61 18.70 28.62
C ASN A 205 -16.83 18.12 27.90
N LEU A 206 -17.60 17.34 28.66
CA LEU A 206 -18.93 16.83 28.31
C LEU A 206 -19.91 17.99 28.18
N GLY A 207 -20.35 18.29 26.96
CA GLY A 207 -21.40 19.28 26.68
C GLY A 207 -22.47 18.72 25.73
N ALA A 208 -23.71 18.70 26.23
CA ALA A 208 -25.05 18.57 25.62
C ALA A 208 -25.29 17.66 24.37
N PRO A 209 -26.47 17.00 24.28
CA PRO A 209 -26.77 16.08 23.18
C PRO A 209 -26.89 16.81 21.83
N LYS A 210 -25.90 16.59 20.94
CA LYS A 210 -25.90 17.11 19.57
C LYS A 210 -26.95 16.36 18.72
N LYS A 211 -27.79 17.12 18.00
CA LYS A 211 -28.67 16.59 16.93
C LYS A 211 -27.85 15.73 15.96
N ARG A 212 -28.37 14.56 15.59
CA ARG A 212 -27.73 13.66 14.62
C ARG A 212 -27.51 14.42 13.31
N PRO A 213 -26.27 14.54 12.81
CA PRO A 213 -26.01 15.28 11.58
C PRO A 213 -26.72 14.62 10.40
N VAL A 214 -27.43 15.43 9.60
CA VAL A 214 -28.03 14.99 8.33
C VAL A 214 -26.91 14.54 7.41
N GLN A 215 -26.97 13.29 6.97
CA GLN A 215 -25.94 12.67 6.16
C GLN A 215 -26.09 13.16 4.71
N ARG A 216 -25.35 14.22 4.35
CA ARG A 216 -25.31 14.73 2.98
C ARG A 216 -24.54 13.74 2.09
N GLU A 217 -25.08 13.46 0.91
CA GLU A 217 -24.35 12.73 -0.14
C GLU A 217 -23.04 13.48 -0.44
N LYS A 218 -21.92 12.79 -0.27
CA LYS A 218 -20.59 13.38 -0.48
C LYS A 218 -20.28 13.37 -1.97
N LYS A 219 -19.99 14.54 -2.53
CA LYS A 219 -19.46 14.64 -3.91
C LYS A 219 -18.16 13.84 -4.06
N PRO A 220 -17.87 13.28 -5.25
CA PRO A 220 -16.61 12.56 -5.49
C PRO A 220 -15.42 13.52 -5.40
N THR A 221 -14.27 12.99 -5.00
CA THR A 221 -13.01 13.74 -5.06
C THR A 221 -12.58 13.95 -6.52
N ARG A 222 -11.68 14.92 -6.79
CA ARG A 222 -11.16 15.16 -8.15
C ARG A 222 -10.55 13.89 -8.78
N LYS A 223 -9.76 13.13 -8.00
CA LYS A 223 -9.17 11.85 -8.45
C LYS A 223 -10.23 10.79 -8.74
N ARG A 224 -11.30 10.71 -7.94
CA ARG A 224 -12.40 9.78 -8.18
C ARG A 224 -13.18 10.16 -9.44
N ALA A 225 -13.46 11.44 -9.63
CA ALA A 225 -14.15 11.95 -10.82
C ALA A 225 -13.33 11.69 -12.10
N ALA A 226 -12.00 11.79 -12.04
CA ALA A 226 -11.13 11.42 -13.15
C ALA A 226 -11.22 9.93 -13.51
N GLN A 227 -11.26 9.03 -12.52
CA GLN A 227 -11.49 7.60 -12.73
C GLN A 227 -12.87 7.31 -13.34
N ASP A 228 -13.93 7.97 -12.84
CA ASP A 228 -15.28 7.84 -13.40
C ASP A 228 -15.35 8.33 -14.85
N GLN A 229 -14.70 9.46 -15.15
CA GLN A 229 -14.58 9.98 -16.51
C GLN A 229 -13.84 8.99 -17.41
N ALA A 230 -12.64 8.53 -17.01
CA ALA A 230 -11.84 7.59 -17.79
C ALA A 230 -12.61 6.31 -18.11
N PHE A 231 -13.29 5.71 -17.11
CA PHE A 231 -14.12 4.52 -17.31
C PHE A 231 -15.34 4.80 -18.23
N SER A 232 -15.99 5.96 -18.08
CA SER A 232 -17.13 6.35 -18.91
C SER A 232 -16.78 6.81 -20.33
N THR A 233 -15.51 7.03 -20.63
CA THR A 233 -15.00 7.32 -21.98
C THR A 233 -14.19 6.18 -22.60
N LEU A 234 -14.04 5.03 -21.91
CA LEU A 234 -13.34 3.87 -22.46
C LEU A 234 -13.90 3.47 -23.85
N PRO A 235 -13.02 3.27 -24.85
CA PRO A 235 -13.42 2.74 -26.15
C PRO A 235 -14.04 1.34 -26.03
N GLY A 236 -14.96 1.01 -26.94
CA GLY A 236 -15.44 -0.37 -27.07
C GLY A 236 -14.30 -1.30 -27.48
N LYS A 237 -14.40 -2.58 -27.09
CA LYS A 237 -13.35 -3.60 -27.24
C LYS A 237 -12.04 -3.29 -26.48
N THR A 238 -12.09 -2.39 -25.50
CA THR A 238 -10.98 -2.26 -24.54
C THR A 238 -10.99 -3.46 -23.61
N GLU A 239 -9.82 -4.07 -23.41
CA GLU A 239 -9.61 -5.14 -22.46
C GLU A 239 -9.56 -4.60 -21.03
N VAL A 240 -10.32 -5.23 -20.14
CA VAL A 240 -10.34 -4.91 -18.72
C VAL A 240 -10.30 -6.20 -17.90
N ALA A 241 -9.78 -6.12 -16.69
CA ALA A 241 -9.73 -7.20 -15.73
C ALA A 241 -10.47 -6.81 -14.45
N VAL A 242 -11.32 -7.71 -13.96
CA VAL A 242 -12.11 -7.52 -12.75
C VAL A 242 -11.63 -8.51 -11.69
N PRO A 243 -11.22 -8.05 -10.49
CA PRO A 243 -10.74 -8.94 -9.44
C PRO A 243 -11.88 -9.72 -8.79
N PHE A 244 -11.61 -11.00 -8.52
CA PHE A 244 -12.43 -11.94 -7.74
C PHE A 244 -11.58 -12.52 -6.59
N ASP A 245 -12.21 -13.24 -5.66
CA ASP A 245 -11.54 -13.96 -4.56
C ASP A 245 -10.56 -13.10 -3.76
N GLY A 246 -10.94 -11.86 -3.43
CA GLY A 246 -10.06 -10.92 -2.73
C GLY A 246 -8.89 -10.39 -3.57
N GLY A 247 -8.96 -10.51 -4.90
CA GLY A 247 -7.92 -10.09 -5.84
C GLY A 247 -6.90 -11.17 -6.18
N GLN A 248 -7.21 -12.45 -5.90
CA GLN A 248 -6.37 -13.59 -6.25
C GLN A 248 -6.59 -14.09 -7.68
N THR A 249 -7.79 -13.87 -8.22
CA THR A 249 -8.20 -14.23 -9.58
C THR A 249 -8.80 -13.02 -10.28
N PHE A 250 -8.74 -13.00 -11.61
CA PHE A 250 -9.23 -11.90 -12.43
C PHE A 250 -10.01 -12.42 -13.63
N ALA A 251 -11.25 -11.95 -13.80
CA ALA A 251 -11.97 -12.12 -15.05
C ALA A 251 -11.48 -11.08 -16.05
N VAL A 252 -10.77 -11.52 -17.08
CA VAL A 252 -10.30 -10.67 -18.19
C VAL A 252 -11.34 -10.73 -19.30
N GLY A 253 -11.62 -9.60 -19.92
CA GLY A 253 -12.63 -9.53 -20.96
C GLY A 253 -12.70 -8.19 -21.65
N LEU A 254 -13.64 -8.07 -22.58
CA LEU A 254 -13.80 -6.89 -23.42
C LEU A 254 -15.05 -6.11 -23.03
N ILE A 255 -14.91 -4.78 -22.96
CA ILE A 255 -16.05 -3.86 -22.88
C ILE A 255 -16.82 -3.89 -24.20
N GLN A 256 -18.13 -4.12 -24.13
CA GLN A 256 -19.00 -4.22 -25.29
C GLN A 256 -20.00 -3.07 -25.41
N GLY A 257 -20.29 -2.71 -26.66
CA GLY A 257 -21.43 -1.87 -27.02
C GLY A 257 -21.43 -0.47 -26.41
N ARG A 258 -22.63 0.07 -26.22
CA ARG A 258 -22.86 1.39 -25.62
C ARG A 258 -22.98 1.26 -24.09
N PRO A 259 -22.68 2.32 -23.33
CA PRO A 259 -22.97 2.35 -21.90
C PRO A 259 -24.43 2.02 -21.59
N ILE A 260 -24.64 1.34 -20.48
CA ILE A 260 -25.96 0.96 -19.97
C ILE A 260 -26.14 1.47 -18.53
N THR A 261 -27.37 1.35 -18.03
CA THR A 261 -27.69 1.64 -16.64
C THR A 261 -28.19 0.38 -15.96
N VAL A 262 -27.49 -0.08 -14.94
CA VAL A 262 -27.87 -1.24 -14.10
C VAL A 262 -28.12 -0.73 -12.69
N GLU A 263 -29.31 -1.00 -12.13
CA GLU A 263 -29.70 -0.53 -10.80
C GLU A 263 -29.49 0.98 -10.56
N GLY A 264 -29.74 1.79 -11.60
CA GLY A 264 -29.56 3.25 -11.55
C GLY A 264 -28.11 3.72 -11.61
N ARG A 265 -27.15 2.82 -11.90
CA ARG A 265 -25.73 3.12 -12.00
C ARG A 265 -25.21 2.93 -13.41
N PHE A 266 -24.23 3.76 -13.77
CA PHE A 266 -23.48 3.59 -15.00
C PHE A 266 -22.77 2.24 -15.01
N ALA A 267 -23.03 1.44 -16.04
CA ALA A 267 -22.41 0.16 -16.25
C ALA A 267 -22.09 -0.03 -17.74
N ARG A 268 -21.29 -1.05 -18.04
CA ARG A 268 -21.00 -1.45 -19.41
C ARG A 268 -21.19 -2.94 -19.56
N ASN A 269 -21.66 -3.37 -20.73
CA ASN A 269 -21.64 -4.78 -21.10
C ASN A 269 -20.19 -5.26 -21.13
N PHE A 270 -19.97 -6.46 -20.65
CA PHE A 270 -18.67 -7.08 -20.50
C PHE A 270 -18.76 -8.52 -20.97
N GLN A 271 -17.78 -8.95 -21.75
CA GLN A 271 -17.65 -10.33 -22.16
C GLN A 271 -16.33 -10.86 -21.66
N VAL A 272 -16.40 -11.81 -20.73
CA VAL A 272 -15.25 -12.55 -20.22
C VAL A 272 -14.64 -13.35 -21.37
N THR A 273 -13.33 -13.23 -21.54
CA THR A 273 -12.52 -13.97 -22.52
C THR A 273 -11.65 -15.01 -21.84
N SER A 274 -11.12 -14.70 -20.65
CA SER A 274 -10.29 -15.62 -19.87
C SER A 274 -10.36 -15.29 -18.38
N VAL A 275 -9.84 -16.22 -17.57
CA VAL A 275 -9.63 -16.02 -16.13
C VAL A 275 -8.15 -16.24 -15.86
N ILE A 276 -7.50 -15.24 -15.28
CA ILE A 276 -6.08 -15.29 -14.92
C ILE A 276 -5.91 -15.19 -13.40
N LYS A 277 -4.75 -15.61 -12.90
CA LYS A 277 -4.38 -15.50 -11.49
C LYS A 277 -3.56 -14.24 -11.26
N ARG A 278 -3.56 -13.76 -10.01
CA ARG A 278 -2.67 -12.68 -9.56
C ARG A 278 -1.19 -12.99 -9.83
N SER A 279 -0.80 -14.26 -9.75
CA SER A 279 0.56 -14.74 -10.04
C SER A 279 0.97 -14.64 -11.50
N ASP A 280 0.00 -14.44 -12.42
CA ASP A 280 0.28 -14.39 -13.85
C ASP A 280 0.73 -12.99 -14.28
N PHE A 281 0.63 -11.98 -13.41
CA PHE A 281 1.19 -10.66 -13.63
C PHE A 281 2.69 -10.65 -13.31
N ASP A 282 3.50 -10.04 -14.19
CA ASP A 282 4.95 -9.92 -13.98
C ASP A 282 5.31 -9.13 -12.71
N TYR A 283 4.46 -8.16 -12.34
CA TYR A 283 4.64 -7.37 -11.12
C TYR A 283 3.34 -7.20 -10.32
N PRO A 284 2.93 -8.22 -9.54
CA PRO A 284 1.65 -8.24 -8.82
C PRO A 284 1.49 -7.12 -7.77
N ALA A 285 2.60 -6.54 -7.30
CA ALA A 285 2.59 -5.44 -6.35
C ALA A 285 1.77 -4.22 -6.84
N LEU A 286 1.71 -3.98 -8.16
CA LEU A 286 0.88 -2.91 -8.74
C LEU A 286 -0.63 -3.13 -8.52
N LEU A 287 -1.06 -4.38 -8.35
CA LEU A 287 -2.46 -4.71 -8.06
C LEU A 287 -2.87 -4.35 -6.61
N GLN A 288 -1.92 -3.91 -5.77
CA GLN A 288 -2.22 -3.33 -4.45
C GLN A 288 -2.69 -1.88 -4.54
N ASP A 289 -2.84 -1.32 -5.75
CA ASP A 289 -3.32 0.04 -5.97
C ASP A 289 -4.74 0.25 -5.40
N PRO A 290 -4.96 1.23 -4.50
CA PRO A 290 -6.27 1.47 -3.90
C PRO A 290 -7.29 2.13 -4.85
N ARG A 291 -6.88 2.57 -6.05
CA ARG A 291 -7.80 3.07 -7.09
C ARG A 291 -8.80 1.98 -7.47
N VAL A 292 -9.99 2.40 -7.86
CA VAL A 292 -11.05 1.48 -8.30
C VAL A 292 -11.04 1.27 -9.81
N PHE A 293 -10.34 2.15 -10.52
CA PHE A 293 -10.07 2.04 -11.95
C PHE A 293 -8.67 2.55 -12.23
N PHE A 294 -7.78 1.68 -12.71
CA PHE A 294 -6.37 1.99 -12.95
C PHE A 294 -5.75 1.03 -13.96
N PRO A 295 -4.71 1.44 -14.71
CA PRO A 295 -4.00 0.57 -15.62
C PRO A 295 -2.82 -0.14 -14.92
N VAL A 296 -2.51 -1.35 -15.37
CA VAL A 296 -1.27 -2.07 -15.05
C VAL A 296 -0.67 -2.61 -16.36
N PRO A 297 0.64 -2.92 -16.41
CA PRO A 297 1.20 -3.62 -17.56
C PRO A 297 0.41 -4.91 -17.84
N ALA A 298 0.10 -5.17 -19.10
CA ALA A 298 -0.56 -6.40 -19.49
C ALA A 298 0.34 -7.60 -19.16
N PRO A 299 -0.21 -8.69 -18.60
CA PRO A 299 0.54 -9.93 -18.42
C PRO A 299 1.14 -10.42 -19.75
N ALA A 300 2.33 -11.01 -19.70
CA ALA A 300 2.89 -11.69 -20.86
C ALA A 300 1.92 -12.81 -21.33
N GLN A 301 1.62 -12.83 -22.63
CA GLN A 301 0.74 -13.82 -23.27
C GLN A 301 1.44 -15.17 -23.51
#